data_AF-A0A352IXB5-F1
#
_entry.id   AF-A0A352IXB5-F1
#
_cell.length_a   1.000
_cell.length_b   1.000
_cell.length_c   1.000
_cell.angle_alpha   90.00
_cell.angle_beta   90.00
_cell.angle_gamma   90.00
#
_symmetry.space_group_name_H-M   'P 1'
#
loop_
_entity.id
_entity.type
_entity.pdbx_description
1 polymer ?
#
loop_
_entity_poly.entity_id
_entity_poly.type
_entity_poly.pdbx_seq_one_letter_code
_entity_poly.pdbx_strand_id
1 'polypeptide(L)'
;KNINEVLEMTVEEGREFFDAVPFLARKLQTLMDVGLSYIRLGQSAVTLSGGEAQRVKLAKELSKRDTGKTLYILDEPTTGLHFYDIQQLLNVLERLRDHGNTIVVIEHNLDVIKTADWIIDLGPEGGS
;
A
#
# COMPACT_ATOMS: atom_id res chain seq x y z
N LYS A 1 26.95 11.02 1.94
CA LYS A 1 26.28 11.16 0.63
C LYS A 1 25.70 12.56 0.51
N ASN A 2 25.77 13.18 -0.66
CA ASN A 2 25.06 14.44 -0.95
C ASN A 2 23.56 14.17 -1.22
N ILE A 3 22.73 15.22 -1.34
CA ILE A 3 21.28 15.05 -1.49
C ILE A 3 20.89 14.32 -2.78
N ASN A 4 21.64 14.52 -3.87
CA ASN A 4 21.37 13.87 -5.14
C ASN A 4 21.63 12.35 -5.03
N GLU A 5 22.75 11.96 -4.44
CA GLU A 5 23.08 10.55 -4.17
C GLU A 5 22.08 9.85 -3.23
N VAL A 6 21.39 10.61 -2.38
CA VAL A 6 20.30 10.08 -1.54
C VAL A 6 19.03 9.87 -2.36
N LEU A 7 18.66 10.83 -3.22
CA LEU A 7 17.47 10.72 -4.06
C LEU A 7 17.59 9.61 -5.11
N GLU A 8 18.80 9.25 -5.51
CA GLU A 8 19.07 8.12 -6.41
C GLU A 8 19.01 6.74 -5.74
N MET A 9 18.96 6.66 -4.40
CA MET A 9 18.81 5.39 -3.70
C MET A 9 17.45 4.76 -3.97
N THR A 10 17.40 3.44 -4.00
CA THR A 10 16.13 2.71 -3.88
C THR A 10 15.54 2.88 -2.47
N VAL A 11 14.26 2.55 -2.30
CA VAL A 11 13.62 2.50 -0.97
C VAL A 11 14.34 1.52 -0.05
N GLU A 12 14.77 0.37 -0.57
CA GLU A 12 15.53 -0.64 0.19
C GLU A 12 16.87 -0.09 0.69
N GLU A 13 17.68 0.47 -0.21
CA GLU A 13 18.96 1.11 0.14
C GLU A 13 18.75 2.27 1.12
N GLY A 14 17.71 3.07 0.89
CA GLY A 14 17.33 4.17 1.74
C GLY A 14 16.95 3.70 3.14
N ARG A 15 16.20 2.60 3.26
CA ARG A 15 15.80 2.05 4.56
C ARG A 15 17.07 1.76 5.36
N GLU A 16 17.95 0.91 4.83
CA GLU A 16 19.20 0.54 5.52
C GLU A 16 20.06 1.78 5.86
N PHE A 17 20.18 2.71 4.91
CA PHE A 17 20.97 3.93 5.10
C PHE A 17 20.43 4.83 6.23
N PHE A 18 19.11 4.86 6.44
CA PHE A 18 18.46 5.71 7.44
C PHE A 18 18.09 4.99 8.75
N ASP A 19 18.70 3.83 9.05
CA ASP A 19 18.44 3.07 10.28
C ASP A 19 18.65 3.86 11.57
N ALA A 20 19.65 4.75 11.58
CA ALA A 20 19.93 5.63 12.71
C ALA A 20 18.89 6.77 12.88
N VAL A 21 17.93 6.92 11.95
CA VAL A 21 16.89 7.96 11.95
C VAL A 21 15.51 7.30 11.97
N PRO A 22 14.96 6.95 13.16
CA PRO A 22 13.80 6.07 13.28
C PRO A 22 12.54 6.53 12.52
N PHE A 23 12.30 7.84 12.44
CA PHE A 23 11.15 8.39 11.71
C PHE A 23 11.25 8.17 10.19
N LEU A 24 12.46 8.28 9.62
CA LEU A 24 12.67 8.01 8.20
C LEU A 24 12.63 6.51 7.94
N ALA A 25 13.33 5.71 8.75
CA ALA A 25 13.31 4.26 8.66
C ALA A 25 11.88 3.70 8.68
N ARG A 26 11.01 4.21 9.56
CA ARG A 26 9.60 3.81 9.62
C ARG A 26 8.83 4.12 8.33
N LYS A 27 9.05 5.30 7.71
CA LYS A 27 8.40 5.65 6.44
C LYS A 27 8.89 4.79 5.28
N LEU A 28 10.19 4.53 5.23
CA LEU A 28 10.77 3.67 4.19
C LEU A 28 10.32 2.22 4.37
N GLN A 29 10.19 1.75 5.62
CA GLN A 29 9.63 0.44 5.92
C GLN A 29 8.20 0.29 5.36
N THR A 30 7.34 1.31 5.52
CA THR A 30 5.99 1.24 4.94
C THR A 30 5.97 1.15 3.43
N LEU A 31 6.97 1.72 2.74
CA LEU A 31 7.13 1.57 1.29
C LEU A 31 7.63 0.17 0.91
N MET A 32 8.52 -0.43 1.72
CA MET A 32 8.92 -1.83 1.54
C MET A 32 7.74 -2.79 1.75
N ASP A 33 6.93 -2.54 2.77
CA ASP A 33 5.78 -3.38 3.14
C ASP A 33 4.72 -3.45 2.03
N VAL A 34 4.56 -2.37 1.25
CA VAL A 34 3.67 -2.34 0.08
C VAL A 34 4.34 -2.85 -1.20
N GLY A 35 5.60 -3.33 -1.13
CA GLY A 35 6.33 -3.89 -2.27
C GLY A 35 7.00 -2.87 -3.21
N LEU A 36 7.30 -1.67 -2.73
CA LEU A 36 7.96 -0.61 -3.51
C LEU A 36 9.46 -0.49 -3.21
N SER A 37 10.12 -1.58 -2.82
CA SER A 37 11.54 -1.61 -2.43
C SER A 37 12.48 -1.09 -3.54
N TYR A 38 12.13 -1.32 -4.80
CA TYR A 38 12.94 -1.01 -5.98
C TYR A 38 12.82 0.44 -6.49
N ILE A 39 11.81 1.20 -6.04
CA ILE A 39 11.58 2.58 -6.48
C ILE A 39 12.67 3.49 -5.92
N ARG A 40 13.14 4.45 -6.72
CA ARG A 40 14.08 5.46 -6.23
C ARG A 40 13.37 6.53 -5.40
N LEU A 41 14.01 7.01 -4.34
CA LEU A 41 13.44 8.03 -3.45
C LEU A 41 13.08 9.34 -4.19
N GLY A 42 13.85 9.70 -5.21
CA GLY A 42 13.62 10.85 -6.09
C GLY A 42 12.86 10.54 -7.38
N GLN A 43 12.32 9.32 -7.55
CA GLN A 43 11.60 8.96 -8.77
C GLN A 43 10.41 9.88 -8.98
N SER A 44 10.28 10.40 -10.21
CA SER A 44 9.21 11.35 -10.52
C SER A 44 7.85 10.68 -10.44
N ALA A 45 6.90 11.33 -9.76
CA ALA A 45 5.54 10.80 -9.57
C ALA A 45 4.83 10.52 -10.91
N VAL A 46 5.17 11.25 -11.98
CA VAL A 46 4.58 11.06 -13.31
C VAL A 46 5.08 9.80 -14.03
N THR A 47 6.17 9.19 -13.56
CA THR A 47 6.74 7.96 -14.13
C THR A 47 6.29 6.70 -13.41
N LEU A 48 5.50 6.84 -12.33
CA LEU A 48 4.94 5.71 -11.61
C LEU A 48 3.77 5.12 -12.40
N SER A 49 3.72 3.79 -12.46
CA SER A 49 2.52 3.06 -12.89
C SER A 49 1.35 3.35 -11.94
N GLY A 50 0.12 3.11 -12.41
CA GLY A 50 -1.08 3.28 -11.57
C GLY A 50 -1.00 2.46 -10.28
N GLY A 51 -0.53 1.22 -10.36
CA GLY A 51 -0.36 0.35 -9.21
C GLY A 51 0.72 0.81 -8.23
N GLU A 52 1.81 1.40 -8.71
CA GLU A 52 2.82 2.02 -7.83
C GLU A 52 2.28 3.26 -7.14
N ALA A 53 1.60 4.16 -7.87
CA ALA A 53 1.00 5.36 -7.31
C ALA A 53 -0.01 5.03 -6.20
N GLN A 54 -0.83 4.00 -6.40
CA GLN A 54 -1.77 3.51 -5.41
C GLN A 54 -1.06 2.96 -4.16
N ARG A 55 -0.01 2.15 -4.34
CA ARG A 55 0.79 1.62 -3.22
C ARG A 55 1.51 2.73 -2.44
N VAL A 56 1.98 3.78 -3.10
CA VAL A 56 2.54 4.97 -2.41
C VAL A 56 1.47 5.64 -1.53
N LYS A 57 0.23 5.75 -2.03
CA LYS A 57 -0.89 6.30 -1.25
C LYS A 57 -1.20 5.41 -0.04
N LEU A 58 -1.19 4.09 -0.18
CA LEU A 58 -1.38 3.14 0.92
C LEU A 58 -0.26 3.22 1.95
N ALA A 59 1.01 3.24 1.52
CA ALA A 59 2.17 3.40 2.40
C ALA A 59 2.08 4.69 3.23
N LYS A 60 1.61 5.79 2.61
CA LYS A 60 1.38 7.05 3.31
C LYS A 60 0.36 6.90 4.43
N GLU A 61 -0.74 6.19 4.19
CA GLU A 61 -1.77 5.93 5.21
C GLU A 61 -1.26 5.01 6.32
N LEU A 62 -0.55 3.92 5.99
CA LEU A 62 0.13 3.04 6.95
C LEU A 62 1.14 3.77 7.84
N SER A 63 1.78 4.83 7.31
CA SER A 63 2.77 5.60 8.05
C SER A 63 2.17 6.51 9.13
N LYS A 64 0.85 6.71 9.12
CA LYS A 64 0.16 7.53 10.13
C LYS A 64 0.13 6.81 11.48
N ARG A 65 -0.06 7.58 12.54
CA ARG A 65 -0.29 7.00 13.86
C ARG A 65 -1.60 6.24 13.82
N ASP A 66 -1.51 4.96 14.10
CA ASP A 66 -2.64 4.08 14.19
C ASP A 66 -3.55 4.50 15.34
N THR A 67 -4.83 4.64 15.05
CA THR A 67 -5.86 4.97 16.04
C THR A 67 -6.67 3.74 16.44
N GLY A 68 -6.50 2.63 15.71
CA GLY A 68 -7.33 1.42 15.81
C GLY A 68 -8.82 1.67 15.56
N LYS A 69 -9.18 2.82 14.96
CA LYS A 69 -10.55 3.29 14.78
C LYS A 69 -10.75 4.02 13.45
N THR A 70 -9.94 3.68 12.45
CA THR A 70 -10.03 4.26 11.10
C THR A 70 -10.85 3.32 10.20
N LEU A 71 -11.75 3.89 9.41
CA LEU A 71 -12.43 3.19 8.32
C LEU A 71 -11.74 3.52 6.99
N TYR A 72 -11.18 2.51 6.36
CA TYR A 72 -10.63 2.61 5.00
C TYR A 72 -11.66 2.10 4.00
N ILE A 73 -11.91 2.88 2.95
CA ILE A 73 -12.76 2.48 1.82
C ILE A 73 -11.88 2.48 0.57
N LEU A 74 -11.80 1.34 -0.10
CA LEU A 74 -11.04 1.15 -1.33
C LEU A 74 -12.00 0.75 -2.45
N ASP A 75 -11.92 1.48 -3.55
CA ASP A 75 -12.73 1.24 -4.74
C ASP A 75 -11.86 0.58 -5.82
N GLU A 76 -12.18 -0.67 -6.14
CA GLU A 76 -11.44 -1.57 -7.05
C GLU A 76 -9.91 -1.47 -6.96
N PRO A 77 -9.32 -1.71 -5.77
CA PRO A 77 -7.90 -1.51 -5.57
C PRO A 77 -7.01 -2.49 -6.34
N THR A 78 -7.54 -3.54 -6.97
CA THR A 78 -6.76 -4.46 -7.82
C THR A 78 -6.75 -4.10 -9.30
N THR A 79 -7.47 -3.05 -9.71
CA THR A 79 -7.57 -2.67 -11.13
C THR A 79 -6.18 -2.35 -11.71
N GLY A 80 -5.77 -3.16 -12.70
CA GLY A 80 -4.48 -3.04 -13.38
C GLY A 80 -3.28 -3.60 -12.60
N LEU A 81 -3.48 -4.29 -11.48
CA LEU A 81 -2.41 -4.96 -10.73
C LEU A 81 -2.15 -6.36 -11.27
N HIS A 82 -0.86 -6.73 -11.33
CA HIS A 82 -0.45 -8.12 -11.58
C HIS A 82 -0.72 -8.99 -10.33
N PHE A 83 -0.90 -10.30 -10.50
CA PHE A 83 -1.18 -11.24 -9.40
C PHE A 83 -0.23 -11.11 -8.20
N TYR A 84 1.06 -10.88 -8.47
CA TYR A 84 2.06 -10.66 -7.42
C TYR A 84 1.78 -9.39 -6.59
N ASP A 85 1.40 -8.28 -7.25
CA ASP A 85 1.09 -7.03 -6.58
C ASP A 85 -0.22 -7.10 -5.78
N ILE A 86 -1.17 -7.93 -6.23
CA ILE A 86 -2.42 -8.21 -5.49
C ILE A 86 -2.10 -8.86 -4.14
N GLN A 87 -1.18 -9.84 -4.10
CA GLN A 87 -0.78 -10.46 -2.84
C GLN A 87 -0.11 -9.46 -1.89
N GLN A 88 0.73 -8.56 -2.42
CA GLN A 88 1.35 -7.50 -1.62
C GLN A 88 0.31 -6.51 -1.06
N LEU A 89 -0.69 -6.15 -1.86
CA LEU A 89 -1.82 -5.34 -1.41
C LEU A 89 -2.61 -6.05 -0.30
N LEU A 90 -2.92 -7.33 -0.46
CA LEU A 90 -3.66 -8.10 0.55
C LEU A 90 -2.92 -8.15 1.88
N ASN A 91 -1.62 -8.43 1.87
CA ASN A 91 -0.77 -8.40 3.08
C ASN A 91 -0.83 -7.04 3.80
N VAL A 92 -0.92 -5.94 3.05
CA VAL A 92 -1.05 -4.59 3.59
C VAL A 92 -2.43 -4.36 4.23
N LEU A 93 -3.50 -4.80 3.57
CA LEU A 93 -4.86 -4.69 4.09
C LEU A 93 -5.03 -5.53 5.36
N GLU A 94 -4.51 -6.76 5.38
CA GLU A 94 -4.51 -7.61 6.58
C GLU A 94 -3.80 -6.93 7.74
N ARG A 95 -2.62 -6.32 7.51
CA ARG A 95 -1.94 -5.55 8.55
C ARG A 95 -2.78 -4.38 9.05
N LEU A 96 -3.43 -3.62 8.19
CA LEU A 96 -4.31 -2.52 8.61
C LEU A 96 -5.45 -3.00 9.50
N ARG A 97 -6.05 -4.15 9.16
CA ARG A 97 -7.10 -4.81 9.95
C ARG A 97 -6.57 -5.26 11.30
N ASP A 98 -5.40 -5.90 11.33
CA ASP A 98 -4.80 -6.44 12.56
C ASP A 98 -4.41 -5.34 13.56
N HIS A 99 -4.20 -4.12 13.05
CA HIS A 99 -4.05 -2.89 13.83
C HIS A 99 -5.37 -2.35 14.41
N GLY A 100 -6.50 -3.05 14.20
CA GLY A 100 -7.82 -2.70 14.71
C GLY A 100 -8.65 -1.80 13.79
N ASN A 101 -8.15 -1.48 12.59
CA ASN A 101 -8.91 -0.66 11.65
C ASN A 101 -9.96 -1.50 10.90
N THR A 102 -10.97 -0.83 10.35
CA THR A 102 -11.98 -1.46 9.49
C THR A 102 -11.70 -1.11 8.04
N ILE A 103 -11.84 -2.09 7.15
CA ILE A 103 -11.53 -1.95 5.74
C ILE A 103 -12.75 -2.44 4.96
N VAL A 104 -13.25 -1.59 4.07
CA VAL A 104 -14.30 -1.91 3.10
C VAL A 104 -13.66 -1.84 1.73
N VAL A 105 -13.76 -2.94 0.99
CA VAL A 105 -13.21 -3.07 -0.36
C VAL A 105 -14.34 -3.36 -1.32
N ILE A 106 -14.45 -2.56 -2.37
CA ILE A 106 -15.30 -2.84 -3.53
C ILE A 106 -14.43 -3.58 -4.53
N GLU A 107 -14.75 -4.84 -4.83
CA GLU A 107 -13.94 -5.68 -5.70
C GLU A 107 -14.78 -6.67 -6.48
N HIS A 108 -14.24 -7.04 -7.65
CA HIS A 108 -14.72 -8.16 -8.46
C HIS A 108 -13.68 -9.30 -8.52
N ASN A 109 -12.47 -9.06 -8.00
CA ASN A 109 -11.41 -10.06 -7.99
C ASN A 109 -11.62 -11.13 -6.92
N LEU A 110 -11.80 -12.39 -7.34
CA LEU A 110 -12.01 -13.53 -6.43
C LEU A 110 -10.85 -13.78 -5.47
N ASP A 111 -9.61 -13.42 -5.84
CA ASP A 111 -8.46 -13.55 -4.95
C ASP A 111 -8.50 -12.59 -3.77
N VAL A 112 -9.20 -11.46 -3.90
CA VAL A 112 -9.45 -10.54 -2.79
C VAL A 112 -10.65 -11.00 -2.00
N ILE A 113 -11.75 -11.32 -2.68
CA ILE A 113 -13.02 -11.73 -2.06
C ILE A 113 -12.82 -12.94 -1.15
N LYS A 114 -12.01 -13.93 -1.55
CA LYS A 114 -11.73 -15.13 -0.75
C LYS A 114 -11.02 -14.86 0.58
N THR A 115 -10.38 -13.69 0.73
CA THR A 115 -9.63 -13.30 1.94
C THR A 115 -10.46 -12.45 2.90
N ALA A 116 -11.66 -12.05 2.49
CA ALA A 116 -12.51 -11.19 3.30
C ALA A 116 -13.08 -11.94 4.52
N ASP A 117 -13.02 -11.29 5.68
CA ASP A 117 -13.66 -11.79 6.91
C ASP A 117 -15.20 -11.74 6.81
N TRP A 118 -15.73 -10.82 6.01
CA TRP A 118 -17.16 -10.67 5.74
C TRP A 118 -17.41 -10.19 4.31
N ILE A 119 -18.46 -10.72 3.66
CA ILE A 119 -18.80 -10.41 2.27
C ILE A 119 -20.25 -9.89 2.23
N ILE A 120 -20.45 -8.77 1.56
CA ILE A 120 -21.77 -8.24 1.19
C ILE A 120 -21.87 -8.36 -0.33
N ASP A 121 -22.82 -9.17 -0.81
CA ASP A 121 -23.12 -9.29 -2.23
C ASP A 121 -24.32 -8.41 -2.59
N LEU A 122 -24.21 -7.64 -3.67
CA LEU A 122 -25.24 -6.69 -4.14
C LEU A 122 -25.70 -7.10 -5.54
N GLY A 123 -27.01 -7.24 -5.73
CA GLY A 123 -27.59 -7.69 -7.00
C GLY A 123 -29.03 -8.20 -6.81
N PRO A 124 -29.58 -8.94 -7.80
CA PRO A 124 -28.92 -9.49 -9.00
C PRO A 124 -28.73 -8.50 -10.17
N GLU A 125 -29.32 -7.31 -10.11
CA GLU A 125 -29.21 -6.28 -11.14
C GLU A 125 -28.41 -5.07 -10.64
N GLY A 126 -27.84 -4.30 -11.57
CA GLY A 126 -27.17 -3.03 -11.23
C GLY A 126 -28.16 -1.98 -10.73
N GLY A 127 -27.71 -1.12 -9.81
CA GLY A 127 -28.51 0.02 -9.35
C GLY A 127 -28.91 0.92 -10.52
N SER A 128 -30.20 1.26 -10.61
CA SER A 128 -30.81 2.15 -11.61
C SER A 128 -30.34 3.59 -11.50
#